data_AF-A0A536X4S1-F1
#
_entry.id   AF-A0A536X4S1-F1
#
_cell.length_a   1.000
_cell.length_b   1.000
_cell.length_c   1.000
_cell.angle_alpha   90.00
_cell.angle_beta   90.00
_cell.angle_gamma   90.00
#
_symmetry.space_group_name_H-M   'P 1'
#
loop_
_entity.id
_entity.type
_entity.pdbx_description
1 polymer ?
#
loop_
_entity_poly.entity_id
_entity_poly.type
_entity_poly.pdbx_seq_one_letter_code
_entity_poly.pdbx_strand_id
1 'polypeptide(L)'
;MPDLDLVNVSRLQFAATAMYHFLFVPLTLGLSWILVICESVYVMTGRQIYRDMTRFWGLLFGINFVMGVTTGLTLEFQFGTNWAYYAHYVGDVFGVPLAIEGLMAFILESTFVGLFFFGWERLGRIQHLMVTFLVALGSNLSALWILV
;
A
#
# COMPACT_ATOMS: atom_id res chain seq x y z
N MET A 1 32.48 20.59 -3.35
CA MET A 1 31.95 19.40 -2.65
C MET A 1 30.60 19.79 -2.07
N PRO A 2 29.58 18.93 -2.10
CA PRO A 2 28.30 19.25 -1.46
C PRO A 2 28.53 19.57 0.02
N ASP A 3 27.78 20.54 0.53
CA ASP A 3 27.81 20.92 1.93
C ASP A 3 27.45 19.70 2.81
N LEU A 4 28.31 19.39 3.79
CA LEU A 4 28.14 18.22 4.67
C LEU A 4 26.85 18.35 5.50
N ASP A 5 26.50 19.57 5.89
CA ASP A 5 25.29 19.82 6.67
C ASP A 5 24.04 19.54 5.83
N LEU A 6 24.03 20.01 4.57
CA LEU A 6 22.97 19.70 3.62
C LEU A 6 22.80 18.18 3.43
N VAL A 7 23.90 17.45 3.21
CA VAL A 7 23.87 15.99 3.03
C VAL A 7 23.31 15.28 4.26
N ASN A 8 23.72 15.70 5.45
CA ASN A 8 23.25 15.10 6.70
C ASN A 8 21.75 15.36 6.93
N VAL A 9 21.27 16.57 6.64
CA VAL A 9 19.84 16.91 6.76
C VAL A 9 19.01 16.14 5.74
N SER A 10 19.46 16.01 4.48
CA SER A 10 18.76 15.22 3.47
C SER A 10 18.66 13.73 3.87
N ARG A 11 19.72 13.16 4.46
CA ARG A 11 19.70 11.80 5.02
C ARG A 11 18.72 11.66 6.18
N LEU A 12 18.73 12.61 7.12
CA LEU A 12 17.83 12.60 8.27
C LEU A 12 16.36 12.71 7.83
N GLN A 13 16.05 13.60 6.89
CA GLN A 13 14.71 13.77 6.34
C GLN A 13 14.21 12.48 5.68
N PHE A 14 15.04 11.86 4.84
CA PHE A 14 14.70 10.59 4.19
C PHE A 14 14.51 9.47 5.21
N ALA A 15 15.43 9.34 6.18
CA ALA A 15 15.35 8.33 7.24
C ALA A 15 14.07 8.49 8.07
N ALA A 16 13.73 9.71 8.50
CA ALA A 16 12.51 9.98 9.25
C ALA A 16 11.26 9.59 8.44
N THR A 17 11.20 10.00 7.17
CA THR A 17 10.04 9.73 6.30
C THR A 17 9.89 8.23 6.04
N ALA A 18 10.99 7.53 5.76
CA ALA A 18 11.02 6.10 5.53
C ALA A 18 10.58 5.31 6.78
N MET A 19 11.10 5.67 7.95
CA MET A 19 10.70 5.03 9.21
C MET A 19 9.22 5.24 9.52
N TYR A 20 8.71 6.47 9.33
CA TYR A 20 7.29 6.76 9.54
C TYR A 20 6.39 5.99 8.57
N HIS A 21 6.75 5.95 7.29
CA HIS A 21 6.01 5.20 6.28
C HIS A 21 5.95 3.70 6.63
N PHE A 22 7.08 3.14 7.03
CA PHE A 22 7.19 1.71 7.32
C PHE A 22 6.47 1.28 8.61
N LEU A 23 5.93 2.20 9.41
CA LEU A 23 4.98 1.84 10.48
C LEU A 23 3.64 1.33 9.91
N PHE A 24 3.22 1.87 8.77
CA PHE A 24 1.92 1.58 8.17
C PHE A 24 1.98 0.42 7.17
N VAL A 25 3.10 0.27 6.45
CA VAL A 25 3.30 -0.79 5.44
C VAL A 25 3.03 -2.23 5.94
N PRO A 26 3.68 -2.72 7.02
CA PRO A 26 3.50 -4.10 7.46
C PRO A 26 2.08 -4.36 7.98
N LEU A 27 1.44 -3.35 8.57
CA LEU A 27 0.05 -3.45 9.00
C LEU A 27 -0.90 -3.57 7.80
N THR A 28 -0.70 -2.80 6.73
CA THR A 28 -1.49 -2.91 5.49
C THR A 28 -1.33 -4.31 4.87
N LEU A 29 -0.09 -4.79 4.74
CA LEU A 29 0.21 -6.10 4.16
C LEU A 29 -0.37 -7.26 4.98
N GLY A 30 -0.28 -7.19 6.31
CA GLY A 30 -0.82 -8.23 7.19
C GLY A 30 -2.35 -8.20 7.26
N LEU A 31 -2.94 -7.01 7.44
CA LEU A 31 -4.38 -6.85 7.55
C LEU A 31 -5.11 -7.21 6.27
N SER A 32 -4.56 -6.91 5.08
CA SER A 32 -5.20 -7.25 3.81
C SER A 32 -5.45 -8.76 3.71
N TRP A 33 -4.49 -9.61 4.10
CA TRP A 33 -4.67 -11.06 4.16
C TRP A 33 -5.62 -11.51 5.27
N ILE A 34 -5.61 -10.85 6.44
CA ILE A 34 -6.60 -11.13 7.50
C ILE A 34 -8.02 -10.89 6.99
N LEU A 35 -8.24 -9.82 6.21
CA LEU A 35 -9.54 -9.53 5.58
C LEU A 35 -9.93 -10.60 4.57
N VAL A 36 -9.01 -11.02 3.70
CA VAL A 36 -9.23 -12.13 2.76
C VAL A 36 -9.64 -13.39 3.50
N ILE A 37 -8.95 -13.74 4.60
CA ILE A 37 -9.25 -14.95 5.38
C ILE A 37 -10.62 -14.84 6.03
N CYS A 38 -10.91 -13.74 6.73
CA CYS A 38 -12.21 -13.54 7.38
C CYS A 38 -13.36 -13.60 6.38
N GLU A 39 -13.21 -12.90 5.25
CA GLU A 39 -14.24 -12.87 4.23
C GLU A 39 -14.39 -14.20 3.50
N SER A 40 -13.30 -14.92 3.24
CA SER A 40 -13.34 -16.28 2.68
C SER A 40 -14.16 -17.21 3.57
N VAL A 41 -13.92 -17.17 4.88
CA VAL A 41 -14.67 -17.99 5.84
C VAL A 41 -16.15 -17.55 5.89
N TYR A 42 -16.44 -16.25 5.78
CA TYR A 42 -17.81 -15.76 5.64
C TYR A 42 -18.51 -16.32 4.40
N VAL A 43 -17.85 -16.28 3.23
CA VAL A 43 -18.40 -16.80 1.97
C VAL A 43 -18.62 -18.31 2.04
N MET A 44 -17.69 -19.06 2.62
CA MET A 44 -17.78 -20.52 2.75
C MET A 44 -18.83 -20.97 3.77
N THR A 45 -18.92 -20.32 4.92
CA THR A 45 -19.75 -20.77 6.05
C THR A 45 -21.11 -20.07 6.15
N GLY A 46 -21.24 -18.89 5.53
CA GLY A 46 -22.42 -18.03 5.67
C GLY A 46 -22.63 -17.44 7.07
N ARG A 47 -21.69 -17.63 8.01
CA ARG A 47 -21.84 -17.15 9.39
C ARG A 47 -21.59 -15.65 9.47
N GLN A 48 -22.59 -14.90 9.92
CA GLN A 48 -22.57 -13.43 9.96
C GLN A 48 -21.39 -12.84 10.76
N ILE A 49 -20.94 -13.51 11.83
CA ILE A 49 -19.80 -13.06 12.64
C ILE A 49 -18.55 -12.74 11.81
N TYR A 50 -18.25 -13.53 10.77
CA TYR A 50 -17.07 -13.29 9.94
C TYR A 50 -17.23 -12.08 9.03
N ARG A 51 -18.45 -11.75 8.59
CA ARG A 51 -18.73 -10.49 7.88
C ARG A 51 -18.52 -9.29 8.80
N ASP A 52 -18.97 -9.40 10.05
CA ASP A 52 -18.80 -8.33 11.03
C ASP A 52 -17.32 -8.13 11.38
N MET A 53 -16.56 -9.24 11.50
CA MET A 53 -15.10 -9.21 11.66
C MET A 53 -14.40 -8.54 10.46
N THR A 54 -14.73 -8.92 9.22
CA THR A 54 -14.15 -8.29 8.02
C THR A 54 -14.44 -6.79 7.99
N ARG A 55 -15.64 -6.35 8.38
CA ARG A 55 -15.98 -4.92 8.45
C ARG A 55 -15.20 -4.19 9.55
N PHE A 56 -15.08 -4.79 10.73
CA PHE A 56 -14.33 -4.22 11.85
C PHE A 56 -12.84 -4.05 11.53
N TRP A 57 -12.18 -5.12 11.09
CA TRP A 57 -10.78 -5.06 10.68
C TRP A 57 -10.61 -4.18 9.44
N GLY A 58 -11.61 -4.14 8.56
CA GLY A 58 -11.63 -3.30 7.38
C GLY A 58 -11.54 -1.81 7.74
N LEU A 59 -12.22 -1.38 8.80
CA LEU A 59 -12.12 -0.01 9.29
C LEU A 59 -10.70 0.36 9.72
N LEU A 60 -10.05 -0.51 10.51
CA LEU A 60 -8.67 -0.30 10.97
C LEU A 60 -7.68 -0.32 9.80
N PHE A 61 -7.88 -1.25 8.86
CA PHE A 61 -7.13 -1.30 7.60
C PHE A 61 -7.26 0.02 6.83
N GLY A 62 -8.47 0.57 6.68
CA GLY A 62 -8.70 1.81 5.95
C GLY A 62 -7.96 3.01 6.54
N ILE A 63 -7.99 3.16 7.87
CA ILE A 63 -7.26 4.23 8.57
C ILE A 63 -5.76 4.10 8.33
N ASN A 64 -5.21 2.89 8.51
CA ASN A 64 -3.79 2.60 8.31
C ASN A 64 -3.38 2.81 6.84
N PHE A 65 -4.22 2.38 5.91
CA PHE A 65 -3.99 2.48 4.47
C PHE A 65 -3.85 3.93 4.01
N VAL A 66 -4.75 4.82 4.45
CA VAL A 66 -4.68 6.25 4.11
C VAL A 66 -3.36 6.88 4.58
N MET A 67 -2.92 6.55 5.80
CA MET A 67 -1.63 7.01 6.31
C MET A 67 -0.44 6.44 5.52
N GLY A 68 -0.52 5.16 5.13
CA GLY A 68 0.47 4.51 4.27
C GLY A 68 0.59 5.20 2.91
N VAL A 69 -0.52 5.45 2.22
CA VAL A 69 -0.53 6.15 0.91
C VAL A 69 0.05 7.56 1.04
N THR A 70 -0.36 8.31 2.05
CA THR A 70 0.10 9.71 2.24
C THR A 70 1.62 9.78 2.47
N THR A 71 2.14 8.87 3.29
CA THR A 71 3.58 8.81 3.59
C THR A 71 4.39 8.22 2.43
N GLY A 72 3.81 7.29 1.66
CA GLY A 72 4.43 6.72 0.45
C GLY A 72 4.60 7.74 -0.67
N LEU A 73 3.57 8.54 -0.95
CA LEU A 73 3.65 9.66 -1.90
C LEU A 73 4.78 10.63 -1.54
N THR A 74 4.93 10.92 -0.24
CA THR A 74 5.99 11.80 0.24
C THR A 74 7.38 11.21 -0.05
N LEU A 75 7.57 9.90 0.12
CA LEU A 75 8.82 9.21 -0.21
C LEU A 75 9.11 9.20 -1.71
N GLU A 76 8.11 8.91 -2.53
CA GLU A 76 8.25 8.90 -4.00
C GLU A 76 8.80 10.23 -4.52
N PHE A 77 8.22 11.35 -4.07
CA PHE A 77 8.69 12.68 -4.46
C PHE A 77 10.02 13.11 -3.80
N GLN A 78 10.45 12.46 -2.70
CA GLN A 78 11.75 12.75 -2.09
C GLN A 78 12.93 12.35 -2.99
N PHE A 79 12.78 11.31 -3.82
CA PHE A 79 13.82 10.94 -4.79
C PHE A 79 14.10 12.07 -5.79
N GLY A 80 13.07 12.82 -6.20
CA GLY A 80 13.22 13.95 -7.13
C GLY A 80 13.68 15.25 -6.46
N THR A 81 13.14 15.57 -5.28
CA THR A 81 13.36 16.87 -4.63
C THR A 81 14.72 16.98 -3.95
N ASN A 82 15.11 15.97 -3.17
CA ASN A 82 16.33 16.00 -2.35
C ASN A 82 17.47 15.15 -2.90
N TRP A 83 17.18 14.28 -3.88
CA TRP A 83 18.12 13.31 -4.44
C TRP A 83 18.23 13.41 -5.97
N ALA A 84 18.12 14.61 -6.53
CA ALA A 84 18.09 14.84 -7.98
C ALA A 84 19.27 14.23 -8.76
N TYR A 85 20.50 14.29 -8.23
CA TYR A 85 21.65 13.67 -8.90
C TYR A 85 21.56 12.14 -8.89
N TYR A 86 21.09 11.54 -7.80
CA TYR A 86 20.81 10.10 -7.74
C TYR A 86 19.73 9.71 -8.75
N ALA A 87 18.62 10.44 -8.79
CA ALA A 87 17.53 10.20 -9.73
C ALA A 87 17.99 10.31 -11.19
N HIS A 88 18.85 11.27 -11.53
CA HIS A 88 19.45 11.35 -12.86
C HIS A 88 20.44 10.21 -13.13
N TYR A 89 21.23 9.81 -12.13
CA TYR A 89 22.33 8.84 -12.31
C TYR A 89 21.84 7.40 -12.49
N VAL A 90 20.80 6.99 -11.74
CA VAL A 90 20.26 5.60 -11.81
C VAL A 90 18.80 5.54 -12.29
N GLY A 91 18.21 6.64 -12.71
CA GLY A 91 16.78 6.73 -13.06
C GLY A 91 16.32 5.74 -14.12
N ASP A 92 17.15 5.44 -15.12
CA ASP A 92 16.84 4.48 -16.18
C ASP A 92 16.68 3.03 -15.68
N VAL A 93 17.26 2.70 -14.52
CA VAL A 93 17.16 1.38 -13.89
C VAL A 93 16.20 1.42 -12.71
N PHE A 94 16.42 2.33 -11.77
CA PHE A 94 15.64 2.46 -10.53
C PHE A 94 14.22 2.97 -10.78
N GLY A 95 14.01 3.87 -11.75
CA GLY A 95 12.69 4.45 -12.02
C GLY A 95 11.72 3.47 -12.68
N VAL A 96 12.23 2.42 -13.33
CA VAL A 96 11.39 1.45 -14.06
C VAL A 96 10.53 0.60 -13.10
N PRO A 97 11.08 -0.05 -12.06
CA PRO A 97 10.27 -0.75 -11.05
C PRO A 97 9.24 0.16 -10.37
N LEU A 98 9.62 1.40 -10.00
CA LEU A 98 8.70 2.37 -9.39
C LEU A 98 7.53 2.72 -10.32
N ALA A 99 7.79 2.92 -11.61
CA ALA A 99 6.73 3.19 -12.59
C ALA A 99 5.80 1.97 -12.77
N ILE A 100 6.37 0.76 -12.80
CA ILE A 100 5.60 -0.49 -12.90
C ILE A 100 4.76 -0.71 -11.64
N GLU A 101 5.30 -0.45 -10.44
CA GLU A 101 4.57 -0.47 -9.18
C GLU A 101 3.33 0.42 -9.27
N GLY A 102 3.50 1.68 -9.69
CA GLY A 102 2.39 2.62 -9.83
C GLY A 102 1.30 2.12 -10.79
N LEU A 103 1.69 1.63 -11.96
CA LEU A 103 0.75 1.17 -12.98
C LEU A 103 0.05 -0.15 -12.64
N MET A 104 0.77 -1.09 -12.02
CA MET A 104 0.27 -2.45 -11.79
C MET A 104 -0.33 -2.61 -10.39
N ALA A 105 0.38 -2.18 -9.35
CA ALA A 105 0.00 -2.43 -7.97
C ALA A 105 -0.89 -1.33 -7.41
N PHE A 106 -0.47 -0.07 -7.50
CA PHE A 106 -1.22 1.04 -6.88
C PHE A 106 -2.59 1.26 -7.53
N ILE A 107 -2.70 1.20 -8.85
CA ILE A 107 -4.00 1.33 -9.52
C ILE A 107 -4.93 0.19 -9.11
N LEU A 108 -4.42 -1.04 -9.05
CA LEU A 108 -5.20 -2.20 -8.62
C LEU A 108 -5.70 -2.01 -7.19
N GLU A 109 -4.78 -1.78 -6.26
CA GLU A 109 -5.09 -1.63 -4.84
C GLU A 109 -6.04 -0.45 -4.58
N SER A 110 -5.71 0.76 -5.05
CA SER A 110 -6.51 1.97 -4.80
C SER A 110 -7.92 1.88 -5.37
N THR A 111 -8.09 1.24 -6.55
CA THR A 111 -9.41 1.04 -7.17
C THR A 111 -10.23 0.04 -6.38
N PHE A 112 -9.65 -1.13 -6.05
CA PHE A 112 -10.38 -2.20 -5.37
C PHE A 112 -10.60 -1.92 -3.88
N VAL A 113 -9.76 -1.12 -3.22
CA VAL A 113 -10.01 -0.66 -1.84
C VAL A 113 -11.30 0.16 -1.77
N GLY A 114 -11.55 1.04 -2.74
CA GLY A 114 -12.82 1.76 -2.81
C GLY A 114 -14.02 0.81 -2.94
N LEU A 115 -13.91 -0.18 -3.82
CA LEU A 115 -14.95 -1.21 -3.98
C LEU A 115 -15.13 -2.07 -2.73
N PHE A 116 -14.07 -2.37 -1.99
CA PHE A 116 -14.13 -3.12 -0.73
C PHE A 116 -14.97 -2.42 0.34
N PHE A 117 -14.83 -1.09 0.48
CA PHE A 117 -15.60 -0.35 1.47
C PHE A 117 -17.06 -0.11 1.06
N PHE A 118 -17.31 0.21 -0.21
CA PHE A 118 -18.63 0.63 -0.67
C PHE A 118 -19.42 -0.48 -1.40
N GLY A 119 -18.80 -1.62 -1.68
CA GLY A 119 -19.37 -2.71 -2.48
C GLY A 119 -20.26 -3.69 -1.73
N TRP A 120 -20.33 -3.63 -0.40
CA TRP A 120 -21.03 -4.63 0.42
C TRP A 120 -22.49 -4.91 0.05
N GLU A 121 -23.23 -3.88 -0.38
CA GLU A 121 -24.65 -4.00 -0.76
C GLU A 121 -24.85 -4.00 -2.29
N ARG A 122 -23.77 -3.83 -3.07
CA ARG A 122 -23.80 -3.73 -4.54
C ARG A 122 -23.19 -4.94 -5.26
N LEU A 123 -22.33 -5.69 -4.57
CA LEU A 123 -21.64 -6.86 -5.10
C LEU A 123 -22.18 -8.14 -4.46
N GLY A 124 -22.19 -9.23 -5.23
CA GLY A 124 -22.42 -10.57 -4.68
C GLY A 124 -21.29 -10.99 -3.73
N ARG A 125 -21.55 -11.91 -2.80
CA ARG A 125 -20.57 -12.38 -1.80
C ARG A 125 -19.24 -12.86 -2.40
N ILE A 126 -19.28 -13.58 -3.52
CA ILE A 126 -18.07 -14.06 -4.22
C ILE A 126 -17.35 -12.89 -4.93
N GLN A 127 -18.10 -11.96 -5.53
CA GLN A 127 -17.52 -10.80 -6.19
C GLN A 127 -16.82 -9.89 -5.17
N HIS A 128 -17.43 -9.68 -4.01
CA HIS A 128 -16.81 -8.91 -2.93
C HIS A 128 -15.54 -9.58 -2.42
N LEU A 129 -15.54 -10.91 -2.24
CA LEU A 129 -14.32 -11.63 -1.87
C LEU A 129 -13.21 -11.50 -2.93
N MET A 130 -13.54 -11.55 -4.21
CA MET A 130 -12.57 -11.30 -5.29
C MET A 130 -11.98 -9.90 -5.21
N VAL A 131 -12.78 -8.88 -4.89
CA VAL A 131 -12.31 -7.52 -4.64
C VAL A 131 -11.31 -7.50 -3.48
N THR A 132 -11.65 -8.11 -2.34
CA THR A 132 -10.77 -8.18 -1.17
C THR A 132 -9.46 -8.89 -1.47
N PHE A 133 -9.50 -9.96 -2.26
CA PHE A 133 -8.30 -10.65 -2.73
C PHE A 133 -7.43 -9.78 -3.63
N LEU A 134 -8.04 -9.04 -4.58
CA LEU A 134 -7.30 -8.15 -5.47
C LEU A 134 -6.66 -6.98 -4.72
N VAL A 135 -7.27 -6.49 -3.63
CA VAL A 135 -6.62 -5.56 -2.70
C VAL A 135 -5.36 -6.16 -2.11
N ALA A 136 -5.46 -7.35 -1.49
CA ALA A 136 -4.30 -8.01 -0.88
C ALA A 136 -3.20 -8.34 -1.90
N LEU A 137 -3.58 -8.79 -3.11
CA LEU A 137 -2.65 -9.04 -4.19
C LEU A 137 -1.94 -7.75 -4.62
N GLY A 138 -2.69 -6.64 -4.78
CA GLY A 138 -2.14 -5.33 -5.10
C GLY A 138 -1.08 -4.88 -4.08
N SER A 139 -1.39 -4.96 -2.78
CA SER A 139 -0.43 -4.62 -1.72
C SER A 139 0.86 -5.45 -1.81
N ASN A 140 0.75 -6.75 -2.11
CA ASN A 140 1.92 -7.64 -2.22
C ASN A 140 2.73 -7.41 -3.50
N LEU A 141 2.07 -7.05 -4.61
CA LEU A 141 2.75 -6.64 -5.83
C LEU A 141 3.51 -5.33 -5.64
N SER A 142 2.96 -4.38 -4.87
CA SER A 142 3.68 -3.16 -4.49
C SER A 142 4.95 -3.51 -3.69
N ALA A 143 4.81 -4.33 -2.65
CA ALA A 143 5.95 -4.80 -1.87
C ALA A 143 7.01 -5.55 -2.72
N LEU A 144 6.59 -6.28 -3.76
CA LEU A 144 7.50 -6.93 -4.69
C LEU A 144 8.27 -5.89 -5.50
N TRP A 145 7.57 -4.98 -6.19
CA TRP A 145 8.20 -4.05 -7.13
C TRP A 145 9.10 -3.01 -6.45
N ILE A 146 8.77 -2.57 -5.23
CA ILE A 146 9.63 -1.65 -4.49
C ILE A 146 10.92 -2.32 -3.97
N LEU A 147 10.94 -3.66 -3.87
CA LEU A 147 12.10 -4.44 -3.42
C LEU A 147 12.96 -5.01 -4.57
N VAL A 148 12.50 -4.86 -5.82
CA VAL A 148 13.22 -5.25 -7.05
C VAL A 148 14.10 -4.09 -7.51
#